data_AF-R4W4K7-F1
#
_entry.id   AF-R4W4K7-F1
#
_cell.length_a   1.000
_cell.length_b   1.000
_cell.length_c   1.000
_cell.angle_alpha   90.00
_cell.angle_beta   90.00
_cell.angle_gamma   90.00
#
_symmetry.space_group_name_H-M   'P 1'
#
loop_
_entity.id
_entity.type
_entity.pdbx_description
1 polymer ?
#
loop_
_entity_poly.entity_id
_entity_poly.type
_entity_poly.pdbx_seq_one_letter_code
_entity_poly.pdbx_strand_id
1 'polypeptide(L)'
;MRRRDLLVGTGGLALSALAGCLGSARETLAERPPENAVVDDLRTAIGEANTVALQLATAREDAATPADVSFDREALESGLATSRQALDEAAQREAADDYEAEIPAARSYVDVVAGLLTGSASLADAAGELQRVESSIANGDYQAAGQTLNSIQPVVGDARSTVTDAESTANAIDPAVLDPYGAKMGELTDGLTTVQNIAVGADELTGGYDAILTGRGHLESGQVAVQQGNFATAESEFQAAKSAFQTATGHFQTARQETDGELQSQIDTALCRSQALTNAAAHFEASAVAAQSGDLATARDERNAGEADISAAGNC
;
A
#
# COMPACT_ATOMS: atom_id res chain seq x y z
N MET A 1 -10.79 24.42 7.66
CA MET A 1 -11.71 24.02 8.74
C MET A 1 -12.44 22.76 8.30
N ARG A 2 -12.49 21.72 9.16
CA ARG A 2 -12.95 20.31 8.94
C ARG A 2 -11.89 19.47 8.17
N ARG A 3 -11.45 18.28 8.58
CA ARG A 3 -11.97 17.19 9.45
C ARG A 3 -10.86 16.62 10.37
N ARG A 4 -10.76 17.07 11.61
CA ARG A 4 -9.90 16.41 12.63
C ARG A 4 -10.60 16.15 13.97
N ASP A 5 -11.91 16.40 14.06
CA ASP A 5 -12.62 16.43 15.36
C ASP A 5 -13.79 15.44 15.47
N LEU A 6 -13.74 14.24 14.87
CA LEU A 6 -14.90 13.33 14.93
C LEU A 6 -14.61 11.85 15.20
N LEU A 7 -13.42 11.50 15.70
CA LEU A 7 -13.15 10.16 16.26
C LEU A 7 -12.38 10.28 17.59
N VAL A 8 -13.00 10.96 18.56
CA VAL A 8 -12.73 10.72 19.98
C VAL A 8 -14.04 10.21 20.57
N GLY A 9 -14.39 8.99 20.18
CA GLY A 9 -15.67 8.37 20.47
C GLY A 9 -15.48 6.93 20.92
N THR A 10 -15.43 6.75 22.25
CA THR A 10 -15.73 5.49 22.96
C THR A 10 -14.87 4.26 22.62
N GLY A 11 -13.71 4.15 23.27
CA GLY A 11 -12.93 2.90 23.22
C GLY A 11 -11.76 2.81 24.21
N GLY A 12 -11.77 3.58 25.31
CA GLY A 12 -10.77 3.44 26.36
C GLY A 12 -10.97 2.13 27.12
N LEU A 13 -10.28 1.07 26.68
CA LEU A 13 -10.12 -0.15 27.46
C LEU A 13 -9.19 0.14 28.64
N ALA A 14 -9.79 0.56 29.75
CA ALA A 14 -9.14 0.55 31.05
C ALA A 14 -8.82 -0.91 31.42
N LEU A 15 -7.55 -1.30 31.27
CA LEU A 15 -6.98 -2.53 31.84
C LEU A 15 -7.07 -2.44 33.37
N SER A 16 -8.22 -2.84 33.88
CA SER A 16 -8.49 -2.96 35.31
C SER A 16 -7.83 -4.24 35.79
N ALA A 17 -6.71 -4.11 36.50
CA ALA A 17 -6.07 -5.21 37.19
C ALA A 17 -7.03 -5.84 38.22
N LEU A 18 -7.65 -6.96 37.88
CA LEU A 18 -8.41 -7.80 38.81
C LEU A 18 -7.42 -8.63 39.65
N ALA A 19 -6.81 -7.99 40.64
CA ALA A 19 -6.16 -8.68 41.76
C ALA A 19 -7.23 -9.06 42.79
N GLY A 20 -8.00 -10.12 42.51
CA GLY A 20 -9.08 -10.63 43.36
C GLY A 20 -8.74 -11.94 44.08
N CYS A 21 -8.48 -11.83 45.39
CA CYS A 21 -8.69 -12.82 46.46
C CYS A 21 -8.62 -14.33 46.12
N LEU A 22 -7.46 -14.95 46.35
CA LEU A 22 -7.35 -16.41 46.58
C LEU A 22 -7.80 -16.74 48.01
N GLY A 23 -9.09 -17.06 48.17
CA GLY A 23 -9.62 -17.76 49.34
C GLY A 23 -9.30 -19.26 49.26
N SER A 24 -8.56 -19.79 50.24
CA SER A 24 -8.12 -21.18 50.30
C SER A 24 -9.27 -22.12 50.69
N ALA A 25 -10.14 -22.46 49.72
CA ALA A 25 -11.00 -23.64 49.78
C ALA A 25 -10.46 -24.68 48.80
N ARG A 26 -9.93 -25.80 49.32
CA ARG A 26 -9.62 -26.99 48.51
C ARG A 26 -10.94 -27.67 48.16
N GLU A 27 -11.67 -27.10 47.22
CA GLU A 27 -12.65 -27.87 46.46
C GLU A 27 -11.86 -28.71 45.46
N THR A 28 -12.13 -30.03 45.44
CA THR A 28 -11.71 -30.86 44.31
C THR A 28 -12.52 -30.39 43.11
N LEU A 29 -11.97 -29.42 42.37
CA LEU A 29 -12.50 -29.01 41.08
C LEU A 29 -12.69 -30.26 40.25
N ALA A 30 -13.92 -30.53 39.86
CA ALA A 30 -14.22 -31.59 38.91
C ALA A 30 -13.33 -31.40 37.68
N GLU A 31 -12.79 -32.50 37.18
CA GLU A 31 -11.96 -32.52 35.98
C GLU A 31 -12.73 -31.82 34.86
N ARG A 32 -12.16 -30.73 34.32
CA ARG A 32 -12.80 -29.91 33.31
C ARG A 32 -13.05 -30.79 32.08
N PRO A 33 -14.26 -30.83 31.50
CA PRO A 33 -14.54 -31.63 30.32
C PRO A 33 -13.51 -31.36 29.21
N PRO A 34 -12.97 -32.39 28.55
CA PRO A 34 -11.88 -32.25 27.57
C PRO A 34 -12.25 -31.35 26.38
N GLU A 35 -13.53 -31.31 26.00
CA GLU A 35 -14.09 -30.41 24.98
C GLU A 35 -13.78 -28.92 25.24
N ASN A 36 -13.79 -28.49 26.51
CA ASN A 36 -13.51 -27.10 26.85
C ASN A 36 -12.11 -26.68 26.46
N ALA A 37 -11.20 -27.65 26.38
CA ALA A 37 -9.81 -27.37 26.16
C ALA A 37 -9.50 -27.19 24.66
N VAL A 38 -10.26 -27.82 23.76
CA VAL A 38 -10.24 -27.49 22.30
C VAL A 38 -10.80 -26.07 22.09
N VAL A 39 -11.92 -25.76 22.74
CA VAL A 39 -12.57 -24.44 22.65
C VAL A 39 -11.66 -23.33 23.18
N ASP A 40 -10.95 -23.56 24.28
CA ASP A 40 -10.00 -22.59 24.83
C ASP A 40 -8.85 -22.33 23.85
N ASP A 41 -8.31 -23.37 23.21
CA ASP A 41 -7.22 -23.23 22.24
C ASP A 41 -7.69 -22.49 20.97
N LEU A 42 -8.89 -22.80 20.46
CA LEU A 42 -9.52 -22.07 19.34
C LEU A 42 -9.69 -20.59 19.67
N ARG A 43 -10.23 -20.27 20.87
CA ARG A 43 -10.39 -18.89 21.33
C ARG A 43 -9.05 -18.18 21.51
N THR A 44 -8.03 -18.88 21.99
CA THR A 44 -6.68 -18.34 22.14
C THR A 44 -6.12 -17.99 20.76
N ALA A 45 -6.19 -18.91 19.79
CA ALA A 45 -5.70 -18.67 18.44
C ALA A 45 -6.39 -17.49 17.75
N ILE A 46 -7.72 -17.45 17.80
CA ILE A 46 -8.51 -16.38 17.18
C ILE A 46 -8.30 -15.06 17.93
N GLY A 47 -8.19 -15.10 19.25
CA GLY A 47 -7.91 -13.94 20.09
C GLY A 47 -6.57 -13.27 19.76
N GLU A 48 -5.51 -14.06 19.67
CA GLU A 48 -4.17 -13.56 19.30
C GLU A 48 -4.14 -13.00 17.86
N ALA A 49 -4.79 -13.68 16.90
CA ALA A 49 -4.92 -13.16 15.53
C ALA A 49 -5.73 -11.84 15.48
N ASN A 50 -6.82 -11.74 16.25
CA ASN A 50 -7.57 -10.49 16.39
C ASN A 50 -6.72 -9.37 16.99
N THR A 51 -5.86 -9.68 17.97
CA THR A 51 -4.94 -8.72 18.57
C THR A 51 -3.95 -8.19 17.54
N VAL A 52 -3.40 -9.05 16.68
CA VAL A 52 -2.52 -8.63 15.57
C VAL A 52 -3.24 -7.73 14.58
N ALA A 53 -4.45 -8.10 14.13
CA ALA A 53 -5.25 -7.28 13.23
C ALA A 53 -5.60 -5.91 13.84
N LEU A 54 -5.96 -5.89 15.13
CA LEU A 54 -6.24 -4.64 15.85
C LEU A 54 -5.00 -3.75 15.94
N GLN A 55 -3.83 -4.31 16.27
CA GLN A 55 -2.58 -3.55 16.35
C GLN A 55 -2.18 -2.95 15.00
N LEU A 56 -2.42 -3.66 13.89
CA LEU A 56 -2.24 -3.12 12.54
C LEU A 56 -3.20 -1.95 12.25
N ALA A 57 -4.48 -2.11 12.57
CA ALA A 57 -5.46 -1.04 12.40
C ALA A 57 -5.10 0.21 13.23
N THR A 58 -4.68 0.03 14.48
CA THR A 58 -4.22 1.13 15.35
C THR A 58 -2.96 1.79 14.80
N ALA A 59 -1.96 1.01 14.36
CA ALA A 59 -0.75 1.56 13.76
C ALA A 59 -1.06 2.40 12.50
N ARG A 60 -2.07 2.00 11.73
CA ARG A 60 -2.55 2.80 10.60
C ARG A 60 -3.27 4.07 11.06
N GLU A 61 -4.17 3.99 12.03
CA GLU A 61 -4.95 5.14 12.52
C GLU A 61 -4.05 6.22 13.14
N ASP A 62 -3.00 5.81 13.87
CA ASP A 62 -2.04 6.71 14.51
C ASP A 62 -1.10 7.39 13.49
N ALA A 63 -0.95 6.83 12.29
CA ALA A 63 -0.07 7.33 11.26
C ALA A 63 -0.69 8.50 10.47
N ALA A 64 0.08 9.58 10.31
CA ALA A 64 -0.36 10.75 9.54
C ALA A 64 -0.38 10.47 8.02
N THR A 65 0.54 9.64 7.54
CA THR A 65 0.63 9.18 6.16
C THR A 65 1.00 7.69 6.12
N PRO A 66 0.81 6.99 4.98
CA PRO A 66 1.20 5.58 4.86
C PRO A 66 2.68 5.29 5.15
N ALA A 67 3.58 6.25 4.92
CA ALA A 67 5.00 6.11 5.23
C ALA A 67 5.31 6.27 6.73
N ASP A 68 4.39 6.84 7.51
CA ASP A 68 4.52 6.98 8.97
C ASP A 68 3.99 5.74 9.72
N VAL A 69 3.40 4.78 8.99
CA VAL A 69 2.91 3.53 9.58
C VAL A 69 4.10 2.74 10.12
N SER A 70 4.09 2.48 11.42
CA SER A 70 5.14 1.73 12.09
C SER A 70 4.54 0.79 13.11
N PHE A 71 4.99 -0.45 13.09
CA PHE A 71 4.60 -1.49 14.03
C PHE A 71 5.75 -2.46 14.24
N ASP A 72 5.75 -3.14 15.40
CA ASP A 72 6.74 -4.17 15.72
C ASP A 72 6.38 -5.48 15.01
N ARG A 73 6.86 -5.62 13.77
CA ARG A 73 6.58 -6.79 12.93
C ARG A 73 6.97 -8.11 13.61
N GLU A 74 8.11 -8.16 14.30
CA GLU A 74 8.57 -9.38 14.96
C GLU A 74 7.62 -9.79 16.10
N ALA A 75 7.14 -8.82 16.88
CA ALA A 75 6.13 -9.07 17.91
C ALA A 75 4.80 -9.56 17.31
N LEU A 76 4.34 -8.97 16.21
CA LEU A 76 3.11 -9.40 15.53
C LEU A 76 3.22 -10.81 14.93
N GLU A 77 4.36 -11.13 14.31
CA GLU A 77 4.64 -12.47 13.78
C GLU A 77 4.70 -13.52 14.90
N SER A 78 5.25 -13.15 16.07
CA SER A 78 5.27 -14.00 17.27
C SER A 78 3.85 -14.29 17.80
N GLY A 79 2.94 -13.30 17.78
CA GLY A 79 1.53 -13.49 18.12
C GLY A 79 0.82 -14.48 17.18
N LEU A 80 1.07 -14.38 15.87
CA LEU A 80 0.56 -15.35 14.89
C LEU A 80 1.17 -16.74 15.05
N ALA A 81 2.45 -16.84 15.40
CA ALA A 81 3.08 -18.12 15.71
C ALA A 81 2.44 -18.80 16.93
N THR A 82 2.16 -18.03 17.98
CA THR A 82 1.41 -18.49 19.16
C THR A 82 0.01 -18.96 18.78
N SER A 83 -0.67 -18.23 17.89
CA SER A 83 -1.98 -18.61 17.37
C SER A 83 -1.96 -19.96 16.67
N ARG A 84 -0.97 -20.20 15.80
CA ARG A 84 -0.79 -21.47 15.08
C ARG A 84 -0.48 -22.61 16.04
N GLN A 85 0.38 -22.38 17.03
CA GLN A 85 0.69 -23.37 18.06
C GLN A 85 -0.57 -23.81 18.81
N ALA A 86 -1.44 -22.87 19.22
CA ALA A 86 -2.69 -23.20 19.88
C ALA A 86 -3.60 -24.08 19.00
N LEU A 87 -3.67 -23.82 17.68
CA LEU A 87 -4.43 -24.67 16.75
C LEU A 87 -3.84 -26.06 16.58
N ASP A 88 -2.51 -26.18 16.61
CA ASP A 88 -1.83 -27.48 16.57
C ASP A 88 -2.05 -28.29 17.86
N GLU A 89 -2.12 -27.61 19.01
CA GLU A 89 -2.49 -28.22 20.29
C GLU A 89 -3.97 -28.65 20.28
N ALA A 90 -4.88 -27.81 19.79
CA ALA A 90 -6.30 -28.12 19.65
C ALA A 90 -6.53 -29.40 18.83
N ALA A 91 -5.83 -29.51 17.69
CA ALA A 91 -5.92 -30.65 16.77
C ALA A 91 -5.39 -31.97 17.35
N GLN A 92 -4.62 -31.94 18.43
CA GLN A 92 -4.07 -33.13 19.10
C GLN A 92 -4.93 -33.62 20.26
N ARG A 93 -6.00 -32.90 20.62
CA ARG A 93 -6.88 -33.28 21.73
C ARG A 93 -7.84 -34.39 21.32
N GLU A 94 -8.25 -35.20 22.30
CA GLU A 94 -9.18 -36.32 22.08
C GLU A 94 -10.53 -35.87 21.52
N ALA A 95 -10.99 -34.67 21.88
CA ALA A 95 -12.25 -34.11 21.40
C ALA A 95 -12.12 -33.36 20.05
N ALA A 96 -10.97 -33.39 19.37
CA ALA A 96 -10.76 -32.63 18.13
C ALA A 96 -11.69 -33.05 16.98
N ASP A 97 -12.12 -34.32 16.97
CA ASP A 97 -13.04 -34.86 15.96
C ASP A 97 -14.42 -34.16 15.98
N ASP A 98 -14.81 -33.57 17.11
CA ASP A 98 -16.05 -32.78 17.21
C ASP A 98 -15.91 -31.38 16.59
N TYR A 99 -14.69 -30.97 16.21
CA TYR A 99 -14.33 -29.63 15.69
C TYR A 99 -13.68 -29.69 14.30
N GLU A 100 -14.05 -30.70 13.49
CA GLU A 100 -13.49 -30.94 12.14
C GLU A 100 -13.65 -29.75 11.17
N ALA A 101 -14.64 -28.88 11.37
CA ALA A 101 -14.86 -27.69 10.55
C ALA A 101 -14.14 -26.44 11.11
N GLU A 102 -14.12 -26.31 12.44
CA GLU A 102 -13.65 -25.14 13.17
C GLU A 102 -12.14 -25.01 13.11
N ILE A 103 -11.39 -26.09 13.31
CA ILE A 103 -9.92 -26.04 13.33
C ILE A 103 -9.35 -25.61 11.96
N PRO A 104 -9.77 -26.19 10.81
CA PRO A 104 -9.33 -25.71 9.50
C PRO A 104 -9.78 -24.28 9.18
N ALA A 105 -11.00 -23.89 9.58
CA ALA A 105 -11.48 -22.53 9.39
C ALA A 105 -10.65 -21.53 10.21
N ALA A 106 -10.31 -21.86 11.46
CA ALA A 106 -9.47 -21.03 12.32
C ALA A 106 -8.03 -20.94 11.80
N ARG A 107 -7.47 -22.00 11.23
CA ARG A 107 -6.16 -21.94 10.54
C ARG A 107 -6.20 -20.99 9.35
N SER A 108 -7.24 -21.08 8.53
CA SER A 108 -7.44 -20.17 7.40
C SER A 108 -7.57 -18.73 7.89
N TYR A 109 -8.28 -18.48 8.99
CA TYR A 109 -8.39 -17.16 9.61
C TYR A 109 -7.03 -16.58 10.02
N VAL A 110 -6.20 -17.37 10.71
CA VAL A 110 -4.85 -16.96 11.11
C VAL A 110 -3.98 -16.66 9.89
N ASP A 111 -4.09 -17.44 8.81
CA ASP A 111 -3.35 -17.22 7.58
C ASP A 111 -3.81 -15.96 6.83
N VAL A 112 -5.11 -15.63 6.87
CA VAL A 112 -5.63 -14.36 6.36
C VAL A 112 -5.02 -13.18 7.11
N VAL A 113 -4.98 -13.22 8.45
CA VAL A 113 -4.35 -12.16 9.26
C VAL A 113 -2.84 -12.07 8.99
N ALA A 114 -2.17 -13.21 8.77
CA ALA A 114 -0.76 -13.23 8.37
C ALA A 114 -0.53 -12.59 6.99
N GLY A 115 -1.42 -12.81 6.04
CA GLY A 115 -1.41 -12.16 4.73
C GLY A 115 -1.64 -10.65 4.85
N LEU A 116 -2.59 -10.22 5.67
CA LEU A 116 -2.82 -8.80 5.99
C LEU A 116 -1.58 -8.13 6.59
N LEU A 117 -0.93 -8.76 7.57
CA LEU A 117 0.31 -8.28 8.18
C LEU A 117 1.43 -8.14 7.14
N THR A 118 1.64 -9.18 6.35
CA THR A 118 2.71 -9.22 5.34
C THR A 118 2.48 -8.15 4.27
N GLY A 119 1.26 -8.03 3.75
CA GLY A 119 0.89 -7.01 2.77
C GLY A 119 1.06 -5.59 3.33
N SER A 120 0.58 -5.35 4.56
CA SER A 120 0.71 -4.04 5.21
C SER A 120 2.17 -3.65 5.44
N ALA A 121 3.02 -4.59 5.86
CA ALA A 121 4.45 -4.33 6.07
C ALA A 121 5.16 -3.97 4.77
N SER A 122 4.94 -4.75 3.72
CA SER A 122 5.49 -4.47 2.38
C SER A 122 5.06 -3.10 1.85
N LEU A 123 3.81 -2.70 2.09
CA LEU A 123 3.30 -1.40 1.66
C LEU A 123 3.84 -0.23 2.49
N ALA A 124 4.06 -0.41 3.80
CA ALA A 124 4.70 0.60 4.63
C ALA A 124 6.15 0.85 4.20
N ASP A 125 6.91 -0.23 3.97
CA ASP A 125 8.27 -0.15 3.41
C ASP A 125 8.26 0.53 2.03
N ALA A 126 7.29 0.15 1.18
CA ALA A 126 7.14 0.71 -0.15
C ALA A 126 6.81 2.22 -0.12
N ALA A 127 5.95 2.66 0.78
CA ALA A 127 5.62 4.08 0.95
C ALA A 127 6.88 4.91 1.28
N GLY A 128 7.76 4.38 2.12
CA GLY A 128 9.05 5.01 2.44
C GLY A 128 9.99 5.13 1.24
N GLU A 129 10.05 4.13 0.36
CA GLU A 129 10.84 4.18 -0.87
C GLU A 129 10.23 5.12 -1.93
N LEU A 130 8.89 5.18 -2.05
CA LEU A 130 8.21 6.13 -2.95
C LEU A 130 8.53 7.58 -2.61
N GLN A 131 8.60 7.93 -1.32
CA GLN A 131 9.07 9.26 -0.89
C GLN A 131 10.50 9.56 -1.32
N ARG A 132 11.37 8.53 -1.38
CA ARG A 132 12.74 8.67 -1.91
C ARG A 132 12.75 8.83 -3.42
N VAL A 133 11.88 8.13 -4.15
CA VAL A 133 11.68 8.35 -5.60
C VAL A 133 11.29 9.80 -5.86
N GLU A 134 10.31 10.32 -5.13
CA GLU A 134 9.86 11.71 -5.22
C GLU A 134 10.97 12.71 -4.94
N SER A 135 11.73 12.48 -3.86
CA SER A 135 12.87 13.32 -3.47
C SER A 135 13.97 13.31 -4.52
N SER A 136 14.29 12.14 -5.07
CA SER A 136 15.28 11.98 -6.13
C SER A 136 14.84 12.70 -7.41
N ILE A 137 13.58 12.57 -7.82
CA ILE A 137 13.02 13.31 -8.96
C ILE A 137 13.09 14.82 -8.73
N ALA A 138 12.73 15.30 -7.53
CA ALA A 138 12.78 16.72 -7.19
C ALA A 138 14.20 17.30 -7.20
N ASN A 139 15.19 16.51 -6.78
CA ASN A 139 16.61 16.89 -6.78
C ASN A 139 17.30 16.72 -8.13
N GLY A 140 16.61 16.15 -9.11
CA GLY A 140 17.16 15.89 -10.43
C GLY A 140 17.99 14.60 -10.55
N ASP A 141 17.89 13.68 -9.58
CA ASP A 141 18.59 12.39 -9.58
C ASP A 141 17.69 11.25 -10.09
N TYR A 142 17.46 11.26 -11.40
CA TYR A 142 16.53 10.32 -12.05
C TYR A 142 17.09 8.91 -12.17
N GLN A 143 18.42 8.77 -12.14
CA GLN A 143 19.05 7.46 -12.11
C GLN A 143 18.78 6.79 -10.76
N ALA A 144 18.97 7.51 -9.64
CA ALA A 144 18.62 6.97 -8.32
C ALA A 144 17.12 6.68 -8.22
N ALA A 145 16.27 7.59 -8.72
CA ALA A 145 14.82 7.38 -8.76
C ALA A 145 14.45 6.08 -9.51
N GLY A 146 15.03 5.84 -10.68
CA GLY A 146 14.78 4.60 -11.45
C GLY A 146 15.30 3.34 -10.76
N GLN A 147 16.45 3.41 -10.09
CA GLN A 147 16.97 2.28 -9.31
C GLN A 147 16.06 1.93 -8.14
N THR A 148 15.62 2.93 -7.37
CA THR A 148 14.65 2.73 -6.30
C THR A 148 13.35 2.16 -6.85
N LEU A 149 12.84 2.71 -7.96
CA LEU A 149 11.58 2.27 -8.58
C LEU A 149 11.61 0.79 -9.00
N ASN A 150 12.69 0.36 -9.65
CA ASN A 150 12.89 -1.03 -10.05
C ASN A 150 12.95 -1.99 -8.83
N SER A 151 13.37 -1.49 -7.67
CA SER A 151 13.40 -2.29 -6.43
C SER A 151 12.05 -2.38 -5.75
N ILE A 152 11.21 -1.35 -5.84
CA ILE A 152 9.90 -1.29 -5.15
C ILE A 152 8.77 -1.96 -5.93
N GLN A 153 8.77 -1.87 -7.26
CA GLN A 153 7.72 -2.47 -8.10
C GLN A 153 7.43 -3.94 -7.77
N PRO A 154 8.43 -4.84 -7.65
CA PRO A 154 8.15 -6.23 -7.25
C PRO A 154 7.57 -6.32 -5.83
N VAL A 155 8.02 -5.49 -4.89
CA VAL A 155 7.51 -5.49 -3.50
C VAL A 155 6.03 -5.10 -3.46
N VAL A 156 5.62 -4.09 -4.22
CA VAL A 156 4.21 -3.66 -4.31
C VAL A 156 3.36 -4.74 -5.01
N GLY A 157 3.87 -5.34 -6.09
CA GLY A 157 3.21 -6.44 -6.78
C GLY A 157 2.98 -7.66 -5.87
N ASP A 158 4.01 -8.05 -5.10
CA ASP A 158 3.94 -9.17 -4.15
C ASP A 158 2.97 -8.85 -3.00
N ALA A 159 2.96 -7.62 -2.50
CA ALA A 159 2.00 -7.18 -1.48
C ALA A 159 0.56 -7.27 -1.99
N ARG A 160 0.30 -6.79 -3.21
CA ARG A 160 -1.01 -6.87 -3.85
C ARG A 160 -1.47 -8.31 -4.02
N SER A 161 -0.60 -9.20 -4.50
CA SER A 161 -0.91 -10.63 -4.63
C SER A 161 -1.25 -11.24 -3.27
N THR A 162 -0.42 -10.98 -2.26
CA THR A 162 -0.59 -11.51 -0.90
C THR A 162 -1.94 -11.11 -0.29
N VAL A 163 -2.33 -9.85 -0.44
CA VAL A 163 -3.61 -9.34 0.11
C VAL A 163 -4.80 -9.89 -0.68
N THR A 164 -4.68 -10.04 -2.00
CA THR A 164 -5.73 -10.65 -2.84
C THR A 164 -5.95 -12.12 -2.48
N ASP A 165 -4.86 -12.88 -2.23
CA ASP A 165 -4.95 -14.27 -1.80
C ASP A 165 -5.58 -14.38 -0.40
N ALA A 166 -5.23 -13.46 0.51
CA ALA A 166 -5.83 -13.37 1.84
C ALA A 166 -7.32 -13.01 1.77
N GLU A 167 -7.73 -12.07 0.91
CA GLU A 167 -9.14 -11.73 0.67
C GLU A 167 -9.91 -12.92 0.11
N SER A 168 -9.36 -13.62 -0.90
CA SER A 168 -9.98 -14.82 -1.45
C SER A 168 -10.13 -15.91 -0.38
N THR A 169 -9.15 -16.05 0.51
CA THR A 169 -9.21 -17.02 1.62
C THR A 169 -10.26 -16.60 2.65
N ALA A 170 -10.35 -15.32 3.00
CA ALA A 170 -11.34 -14.79 3.92
C ALA A 170 -12.77 -15.03 3.42
N ASN A 171 -13.01 -14.80 2.12
CA ASN A 171 -14.31 -15.00 1.48
C ASN A 171 -14.74 -16.48 1.41
N ALA A 172 -13.80 -17.43 1.55
CA ALA A 172 -14.09 -18.86 1.58
C ALA A 172 -14.44 -19.39 2.99
N ILE A 173 -14.16 -18.63 4.05
CA ILE A 173 -14.47 -19.00 5.43
C ILE A 173 -15.95 -18.76 5.70
N ASP A 174 -16.66 -19.76 6.23
CA ASP A 174 -18.01 -19.56 6.76
C ASP A 174 -17.91 -18.85 8.13
N PRO A 175 -18.35 -17.58 8.25
CA PRO A 175 -18.24 -16.84 9.50
C PRO A 175 -19.05 -17.47 10.65
N ALA A 176 -20.11 -18.22 10.35
CA ALA A 176 -20.93 -18.87 11.38
C ALA A 176 -20.14 -19.95 12.15
N VAL A 177 -19.12 -20.54 11.52
CA VAL A 177 -18.25 -21.54 12.14
C VAL A 177 -17.33 -20.91 13.19
N LEU A 178 -16.89 -19.65 12.97
CA LEU A 178 -15.90 -18.99 13.84
C LEU A 178 -16.49 -17.98 14.83
N ASP A 179 -17.73 -17.53 14.63
CA ASP A 179 -18.42 -16.58 15.52
C ASP A 179 -18.44 -17.00 17.01
N PRO A 180 -18.70 -18.28 17.37
CA PRO A 180 -18.69 -18.72 18.78
C PRO A 180 -17.35 -18.56 19.50
N TYR A 181 -16.27 -18.42 18.73
CA TYR A 181 -14.90 -18.27 19.22
C TYR A 181 -14.40 -16.83 19.15
N GLY A 182 -15.24 -15.90 18.66
CA GLY A 182 -14.97 -14.46 18.67
C GLY A 182 -14.20 -13.94 17.45
N ALA A 183 -14.22 -14.63 16.32
CA ALA A 183 -13.61 -14.14 15.09
C ALA A 183 -14.29 -12.84 14.61
N LYS A 184 -13.48 -11.92 14.06
CA LYS A 184 -13.90 -10.60 13.60
C LYS A 184 -13.87 -10.50 12.08
N MET A 185 -14.63 -11.38 11.42
CA MET A 185 -14.59 -11.55 9.96
C MET A 185 -14.99 -10.28 9.19
N GLY A 186 -15.96 -9.51 9.71
CA GLY A 186 -16.38 -8.26 9.08
C GLY A 186 -15.27 -7.23 9.09
N GLU A 187 -14.72 -6.95 10.28
CA GLU A 187 -13.61 -6.01 10.46
C GLU A 187 -12.35 -6.44 9.69
N LEU A 188 -12.07 -7.76 9.62
CA LEU A 188 -10.96 -8.30 8.85
C LEU A 188 -11.13 -8.08 7.34
N THR A 189 -12.33 -8.31 6.80
CA THR A 189 -12.62 -8.11 5.38
C THR A 189 -12.53 -6.64 4.99
N ASP A 190 -13.03 -5.74 5.84
CA ASP A 190 -12.89 -4.29 5.66
C ASP A 190 -11.42 -3.86 5.68
N GLY A 191 -10.63 -4.45 6.59
CA GLY A 191 -9.17 -4.23 6.66
C GLY A 191 -8.44 -4.70 5.40
N LEU A 192 -8.74 -5.90 4.90
CA LEU A 192 -8.17 -6.44 3.66
C LEU A 192 -8.50 -5.55 2.46
N THR A 193 -9.76 -5.13 2.33
CA THR A 193 -10.21 -4.22 1.27
C THR A 193 -9.42 -2.91 1.31
N THR A 194 -9.24 -2.35 2.50
CA THR A 194 -8.45 -1.11 2.69
C THR A 194 -7.00 -1.30 2.24
N VAL A 195 -6.34 -2.39 2.65
CA VAL A 195 -4.95 -2.65 2.27
C VAL A 195 -4.81 -2.97 0.77
N GLN A 196 -5.80 -3.65 0.18
CA GLN A 196 -5.83 -3.91 -1.26
C GLN A 196 -5.93 -2.61 -2.07
N ASN A 197 -6.81 -1.69 -1.66
CA ASN A 197 -6.95 -0.36 -2.27
C ASN A 197 -5.64 0.43 -2.21
N ILE A 198 -4.94 0.39 -1.07
CA ILE A 198 -3.60 0.99 -0.93
C ILE A 198 -2.60 0.31 -1.86
N ALA A 199 -2.61 -1.02 -1.97
CA ALA A 199 -1.71 -1.75 -2.85
C ALA A 199 -1.91 -1.41 -4.33
N VAL A 200 -3.16 -1.31 -4.78
CA VAL A 200 -3.50 -0.86 -6.14
C VAL A 200 -3.02 0.58 -6.35
N GLY A 201 -3.27 1.47 -5.40
CA GLY A 201 -2.78 2.85 -5.46
C GLY A 201 -1.27 2.97 -5.55
N ALA A 202 -0.54 2.17 -4.77
CA ALA A 202 0.92 2.12 -4.82
C ALA A 202 1.42 1.58 -6.16
N ASP A 203 0.78 0.56 -6.72
CA ASP A 203 1.11 -0.02 -8.03
C ASP A 203 0.97 1.05 -9.13
N GLU A 204 -0.17 1.75 -9.15
CA GLU A 204 -0.44 2.86 -10.06
C GLU A 204 0.56 4.02 -9.86
N LEU A 205 0.92 4.38 -8.63
CA LEU A 205 1.96 5.39 -8.37
C LEU A 205 3.31 4.97 -8.94
N THR A 206 3.73 3.71 -8.74
CA THR A 206 5.00 3.22 -9.29
C THR A 206 4.99 3.23 -10.82
N GLY A 207 3.88 2.81 -11.46
CA GLY A 207 3.72 2.88 -12.92
C GLY A 207 3.74 4.33 -13.44
N GLY A 208 3.11 5.25 -12.72
CA GLY A 208 3.15 6.68 -13.06
C GLY A 208 4.55 7.29 -12.97
N TYR A 209 5.32 6.97 -11.94
CA TYR A 209 6.71 7.42 -11.84
C TYR A 209 7.62 6.80 -12.91
N ASP A 210 7.41 5.53 -13.27
CA ASP A 210 8.17 4.88 -14.35
C ASP A 210 7.94 5.59 -15.69
N ALA A 211 6.68 5.93 -15.97
CA ALA A 211 6.30 6.68 -17.16
C ALA A 211 6.88 8.11 -17.17
N ILE A 212 7.00 8.77 -16.00
CA ILE A 212 7.73 10.05 -15.88
C ILE A 212 9.20 9.87 -16.26
N LEU A 213 9.88 8.84 -15.73
CA LEU A 213 11.30 8.61 -16.00
C LEU A 213 11.54 8.29 -17.48
N THR A 214 10.66 7.48 -18.08
CA THR A 214 10.67 7.20 -19.52
C THR A 214 10.48 8.47 -20.34
N GLY A 215 9.47 9.29 -20.01
CA GLY A 215 9.21 10.55 -20.72
C GLY A 215 10.38 11.53 -20.63
N ARG A 216 11.06 11.56 -19.49
CA ARG A 216 12.28 12.33 -19.32
C ARG A 216 13.43 11.84 -20.22
N GLY A 217 13.65 10.54 -20.32
CA GLY A 217 14.69 9.99 -21.22
C GLY A 217 14.47 10.40 -22.68
N HIS A 218 13.21 10.47 -23.10
CA HIS A 218 12.82 11.02 -24.40
C HIS A 218 13.07 12.53 -24.50
N LEU A 219 12.77 13.34 -23.47
CA LEU A 219 13.12 14.77 -23.46
C LEU A 219 14.63 14.99 -23.64
N GLU A 220 15.47 14.25 -22.92
CA GLU A 220 16.93 14.35 -23.01
C GLU A 220 17.42 13.97 -24.43
N SER A 221 16.88 12.89 -24.99
CA SER A 221 17.19 12.45 -26.36
C SER A 221 16.77 13.49 -27.41
N GLY A 222 15.60 14.08 -27.26
CA GLY A 222 15.11 15.16 -28.12
C GLY A 222 16.00 16.41 -28.04
N GLN A 223 16.45 16.80 -26.84
CA GLN A 223 17.39 17.91 -26.67
C GLN A 223 18.73 17.65 -27.36
N VAL A 224 19.28 16.44 -27.27
CA VAL A 224 20.50 16.05 -27.99
C VAL A 224 20.29 16.15 -29.50
N ALA A 225 19.14 15.70 -30.01
CA ALA A 225 18.81 15.80 -31.43
C ALA A 225 18.70 17.27 -31.91
N VAL A 226 18.10 18.17 -31.12
CA VAL A 226 18.08 19.62 -31.39
C VAL A 226 19.50 20.18 -31.48
N GLN A 227 20.38 19.82 -30.54
CA GLN A 227 21.78 20.29 -30.53
C GLN A 227 22.57 19.82 -31.76
N GLN A 228 22.21 18.67 -32.32
CA GLN A 228 22.79 18.13 -33.54
C GLN A 228 22.12 18.67 -34.83
N GLY A 229 21.09 19.51 -34.70
CA GLY A 229 20.32 20.03 -35.84
C GLY A 229 19.39 19.00 -36.49
N ASN A 230 19.15 17.86 -35.84
CA ASN A 230 18.25 16.81 -36.31
C ASN A 230 16.83 17.01 -35.76
N PHE A 231 16.13 18.02 -36.30
CA PHE A 231 14.83 18.44 -35.79
C PHE A 231 13.72 17.40 -35.98
N ALA A 232 13.76 16.58 -37.03
CA ALA A 232 12.77 15.51 -37.23
C ALA A 232 12.88 14.42 -36.15
N THR A 233 14.10 14.05 -35.76
CA THR A 233 14.29 13.14 -34.61
C THR A 233 13.87 13.81 -33.31
N ALA A 234 14.21 15.09 -33.11
CA ALA A 234 13.78 15.83 -31.93
C ALA A 234 12.26 15.86 -31.76
N GLU A 235 11.51 16.16 -32.84
CA GLU A 235 10.05 16.12 -32.86
C GLU A 235 9.52 14.75 -32.40
N SER A 236 10.03 13.66 -32.98
CA SER A 236 9.62 12.30 -32.62
C SER A 236 9.90 11.96 -31.15
N GLU A 237 11.05 12.38 -30.62
CA GLU A 237 11.39 12.15 -29.21
C GLU A 237 10.51 12.98 -28.28
N PHE A 238 10.23 14.25 -28.59
CA PHE A 238 9.33 15.07 -27.78
C PHE A 238 7.88 14.56 -27.82
N GLN A 239 7.42 14.03 -28.96
CA GLN A 239 6.13 13.36 -29.06
C GLN A 239 6.07 12.08 -28.19
N ALA A 240 7.15 11.30 -28.15
CA ALA A 240 7.26 10.13 -27.29
C ALA A 240 7.26 10.52 -25.80
N ALA A 241 8.00 11.59 -25.44
CA ALA A 241 8.02 12.15 -24.09
C ALA A 241 6.61 12.55 -23.62
N LYS A 242 5.89 13.30 -24.46
CA LYS A 242 4.50 13.71 -24.22
C LYS A 242 3.58 12.51 -23.99
N SER A 243 3.70 11.48 -24.81
CA SER A 243 2.88 10.27 -24.68
C SER A 243 3.16 9.54 -23.36
N ALA A 244 4.43 9.44 -22.96
CA ALA A 244 4.82 8.86 -21.67
C ALA A 244 4.28 9.66 -20.47
N PHE A 245 4.35 11.00 -20.51
CA PHE A 245 3.75 11.82 -19.45
C PHE A 245 2.23 11.72 -19.38
N GLN A 246 1.54 11.56 -20.51
CA GLN A 246 0.11 11.27 -20.54
C GLN A 246 -0.22 9.91 -19.92
N THR A 247 0.59 8.88 -20.19
CA THR A 247 0.49 7.59 -19.50
C THR A 247 0.67 7.75 -17.99
N ALA A 248 1.65 8.53 -17.56
CA ALA A 248 1.85 8.85 -16.15
C ALA A 248 0.62 9.51 -15.52
N THR A 249 0.04 10.51 -16.19
CA THR A 249 -1.21 11.15 -15.74
C THR A 249 -2.36 10.15 -15.62
N GLY A 250 -2.48 9.20 -16.55
CA GLY A 250 -3.48 8.13 -16.50
C GLY A 250 -3.33 7.28 -15.23
N HIS A 251 -2.13 6.81 -14.95
CA HIS A 251 -1.82 6.05 -13.73
C HIS A 251 -2.17 6.82 -12.46
N PHE A 252 -1.75 8.08 -12.33
CA PHE A 252 -2.07 8.88 -11.15
C PHE A 252 -3.57 9.17 -11.01
N GLN A 253 -4.32 9.27 -12.11
CA GLN A 253 -5.78 9.40 -12.07
C GLN A 253 -6.46 8.13 -11.56
N THR A 254 -5.96 6.95 -11.92
CA THR A 254 -6.41 5.66 -11.37
C THR A 254 -6.07 5.58 -9.88
N ALA A 255 -4.82 5.86 -9.50
CA ALA A 255 -4.40 5.89 -8.09
C ALA A 255 -5.32 6.78 -7.23
N ARG A 256 -5.73 7.94 -7.77
CA ARG A 256 -6.65 8.85 -7.08
C ARG A 256 -8.04 8.26 -6.82
N GLN A 257 -8.51 7.40 -7.71
CA GLN A 257 -9.83 6.77 -7.60
C GLN A 257 -9.81 5.60 -6.61
N GLU A 258 -8.69 4.86 -6.55
CA GLU A 258 -8.60 3.61 -5.79
C GLU A 258 -8.20 3.81 -4.32
N THR A 259 -7.54 4.91 -3.94
CA THR A 259 -6.89 5.05 -2.62
C THR A 259 -7.74 5.69 -1.51
N ASP A 260 -9.01 6.02 -1.76
CA ASP A 260 -9.92 6.67 -0.81
C ASP A 260 -9.33 7.90 -0.05
N GLY A 261 -8.34 8.56 -0.65
CA GLY A 261 -7.71 9.77 -0.13
C GLY A 261 -6.45 9.57 0.71
N GLU A 262 -6.05 8.33 0.99
CA GLU A 262 -4.82 7.99 1.75
C GLU A 262 -3.55 8.61 1.16
N LEU A 263 -3.49 8.69 -0.16
CA LEU A 263 -2.34 9.15 -0.94
C LEU A 263 -2.63 10.44 -1.72
N GLN A 264 -3.71 11.15 -1.36
CA GLN A 264 -4.26 12.24 -2.16
C GLN A 264 -3.25 13.36 -2.44
N SER A 265 -2.48 13.76 -1.43
CA SER A 265 -1.52 14.87 -1.59
C SER A 265 -0.40 14.51 -2.55
N GLN A 266 0.16 13.30 -2.44
CA GLN A 266 1.23 12.80 -3.30
C GLN A 266 0.72 12.66 -4.74
N ILE A 267 -0.48 12.10 -4.90
CA ILE A 267 -1.14 11.95 -6.20
C ILE A 267 -1.41 13.30 -6.84
N ASP A 268 -1.88 14.30 -6.09
CA ASP A 268 -2.16 15.64 -6.63
C ASP A 268 -0.87 16.35 -7.08
N THR A 269 0.22 16.22 -6.32
CA THR A 269 1.55 16.71 -6.73
C THR A 269 2.03 16.00 -8.01
N ALA A 270 1.89 14.67 -8.08
CA ALA A 270 2.28 13.88 -9.24
C ALA A 270 1.43 14.21 -10.50
N LEU A 271 0.14 14.47 -10.34
CA LEU A 271 -0.76 14.94 -11.40
C LEU A 271 -0.36 16.32 -11.90
N CYS A 272 -0.12 17.28 -10.99
CA CYS A 272 0.36 18.61 -11.37
C CYS A 272 1.66 18.51 -12.18
N ARG A 273 2.62 17.71 -11.69
CA ARG A 273 3.92 17.53 -12.34
C ARG A 273 3.79 16.88 -13.72
N SER A 274 3.05 15.78 -13.84
CA SER A 274 2.86 15.08 -15.12
C SER A 274 2.13 15.94 -16.17
N GLN A 275 1.18 16.78 -15.74
CA GLN A 275 0.52 17.72 -16.63
C GLN A 275 1.48 18.80 -17.15
N ALA A 276 2.29 19.40 -16.27
CA ALA A 276 3.29 20.39 -16.65
C ALA A 276 4.33 19.78 -17.60
N LEU A 277 4.79 18.56 -17.33
CA LEU A 277 5.73 17.83 -18.21
C LEU A 277 5.12 17.50 -19.58
N THR A 278 3.83 17.15 -19.64
CA THR A 278 3.09 16.94 -20.89
C THR A 278 3.07 18.21 -21.73
N ASN A 279 2.79 19.37 -21.11
CA ASN A 279 2.79 20.66 -21.80
C ASN A 279 4.20 21.03 -22.28
N ALA A 280 5.22 20.83 -21.43
CA ALA A 280 6.62 21.08 -21.79
C ALA A 280 7.02 20.27 -23.04
N ALA A 281 6.72 18.98 -23.06
CA ALA A 281 7.01 18.11 -24.20
C ALA A 281 6.29 18.57 -25.48
N ALA A 282 5.03 19.01 -25.39
CA ALA A 282 4.30 19.55 -26.53
C ALA A 282 4.91 20.86 -27.07
N HIS A 283 5.40 21.73 -26.19
CA HIS A 283 6.11 22.95 -26.59
C HIS A 283 7.47 22.64 -27.23
N PHE A 284 8.21 21.65 -26.73
CA PHE A 284 9.46 21.23 -27.37
C PHE A 284 9.23 20.56 -28.74
N GLU A 285 8.17 19.76 -28.87
CA GLU A 285 7.70 19.21 -30.15
C GLU A 285 7.44 20.36 -31.16
N ALA A 286 6.64 21.36 -30.79
CA ALA A 286 6.35 22.52 -31.62
C ALA A 286 7.62 23.33 -31.97
N SER A 287 8.54 23.47 -31.02
CA SER A 287 9.83 24.13 -31.23
C SER A 287 10.67 23.42 -32.31
N ALA A 288 10.73 22.09 -32.27
CA ALA A 288 11.46 21.29 -33.26
C ALA A 288 10.84 21.43 -34.66
N VAL A 289 9.51 21.38 -34.77
CA VAL A 289 8.78 21.59 -36.04
C VAL A 289 9.06 22.98 -36.62
N ALA A 290 8.98 24.02 -35.79
CA ALA A 290 9.26 25.39 -36.22
C ALA A 290 10.72 25.54 -36.70
N ALA A 291 11.69 24.98 -35.97
CA ALA A 291 13.10 24.99 -36.34
C ALA A 291 13.35 24.26 -37.66
N GLN A 292 12.70 23.11 -37.89
CA GLN A 292 12.78 22.36 -39.15
C GLN A 292 12.27 23.19 -40.34
N SER A 293 11.24 24.02 -40.14
CA SER A 293 10.70 24.92 -41.16
C SER A 293 11.52 26.20 -41.38
N GLY A 294 12.53 26.46 -40.55
CA GLY A 294 13.33 27.69 -40.56
C GLY A 294 12.72 28.86 -39.79
N ASP A 295 11.58 28.67 -39.10
CA ASP A 295 10.95 29.67 -38.25
C ASP A 295 11.63 29.73 -36.86
N LEU A 296 12.79 30.38 -36.82
CA LEU A 296 13.61 30.48 -35.61
C LEU A 296 12.97 31.32 -34.49
N ALA A 297 12.05 32.22 -34.83
CA ALA A 297 11.36 33.05 -33.84
C ALA A 297 10.37 32.18 -33.05
N THR A 298 9.47 31.49 -33.75
CA THR A 298 8.53 30.56 -33.13
C THR A 298 9.25 29.43 -32.41
N ALA A 299 10.30 28.86 -33.01
CA ALA A 299 11.08 27.80 -32.35
C ALA A 299 11.61 28.25 -30.97
N ARG A 300 12.07 29.50 -30.86
CA ARG A 300 12.59 30.06 -29.61
C ARG A 300 11.49 30.30 -28.59
N ASP A 301 10.35 30.85 -29.01
CA ASP A 301 9.22 31.14 -28.13
C ASP A 301 8.65 29.84 -27.53
N GLU A 302 8.45 28.82 -28.38
CA GLU A 302 7.99 27.50 -27.96
C GLU A 302 8.99 26.84 -27.01
N ARG A 303 10.30 26.92 -27.28
CA ARG A 303 11.31 26.38 -26.36
C ARG A 303 11.25 27.07 -24.98
N ASN A 304 11.13 28.40 -24.95
CA ASN A 304 11.05 29.14 -23.70
C ASN A 304 9.76 28.77 -22.91
N ALA A 305 8.66 28.52 -23.61
CA ALA A 305 7.42 28.03 -22.98
C ALA A 305 7.62 26.63 -22.38
N GLY A 306 8.28 25.72 -23.11
CA GLY A 306 8.64 24.40 -22.59
C GLY A 306 9.56 24.44 -21.37
N GLU A 307 10.56 25.33 -21.36
CA GLU A 307 11.43 25.57 -20.19
C GLU A 307 10.63 26.12 -18.99
N ALA A 308 9.66 27.01 -19.22
CA ALA A 308 8.78 27.52 -18.18
C ALA A 308 7.90 26.40 -17.57
N ASP A 309 7.39 25.49 -18.39
CA ASP A 309 6.59 24.34 -17.93
C ASP A 309 7.45 23.31 -17.17
N ILE A 310 8.71 23.08 -17.56
CA ILE A 310 9.65 22.30 -16.74
C ILE A 310 9.80 22.94 -15.36
N SER A 311 9.95 24.27 -15.29
CA SER A 311 10.04 24.96 -14.02
C SER A 311 8.75 24.85 -13.22
N ALA A 312 7.58 24.90 -13.86
CA ALA A 312 6.29 24.72 -13.21
C ALA A 312 6.14 23.32 -12.61
N ALA A 313 6.63 22.28 -13.32
CA ALA A 313 6.63 20.90 -12.83
C ALA A 313 7.46 20.72 -11.54
N GLY A 314 8.51 21.52 -11.35
CA GLY A 314 9.31 21.57 -10.12
C GLY A 314 8.64 22.29 -8.94
N ASN A 315 7.57 23.05 -9.19
CA ASN A 315 6.89 23.91 -8.20
C ASN A 315 5.55 23.35 -7.69
N CYS A 316 5.19 22.11 -8.04
CA CYS A 316 3.85 21.51 -7.80
C CYS A 316 3.49 21.16 -6.34
#